data_AF-A0AA96QLZ2-F1
#
_entry.id   AF-A0AA96QLZ2-F1
#
_cell.length_a   1.000
_cell.length_b   1.000
_cell.length_c   1.000
_cell.angle_alpha   90.00
_cell.angle_beta   90.00
_cell.angle_gamma   90.00
#
_symmetry.space_group_name_H-M   'P 1'
#
loop_
_entity.id
_entity.type
_entity.pdbx_description
1 polymer ?
#
loop_
_entity_poly.entity_id
_entity_poly.type
_entity_poly.pdbx_seq_one_letter_code
_entity_poly.pdbx_strand_id
1 'polypeptide(L)'
;MNSDETQTSNPDEHAVFLTHGALEIARGEFGRAVTKLATRPSAQATALRTVLAEQAAEVRTLHALSVGYGWSEAIHRVTTPEVLDRAREHGHVGTDLATGCPVLTGTGQRALSRWRDFVSPLRDLPEYAPMWLFVHGLDG
;
A
#
# COMPACT_ATOMS: atom_id res chain seq x y z
N MET A 1 15.48 -39.24 37.95
CA MET A 1 16.36 -38.34 37.19
C MET A 1 15.75 -38.23 35.82
N ASN A 2 14.89 -37.23 35.59
CA ASN A 2 14.34 -36.98 34.26
C ASN A 2 15.28 -36.02 33.55
N SER A 3 15.71 -36.46 32.38
CA SER A 3 16.60 -35.76 31.47
C SER A 3 16.05 -34.36 31.18
N ASP A 4 16.90 -33.36 31.41
CA ASP A 4 16.80 -32.05 30.77
C ASP A 4 16.66 -32.27 29.27
N GLU A 5 15.47 -32.03 28.73
CA GLU A 5 15.30 -31.84 27.30
C GLU A 5 15.97 -30.52 26.95
N THR A 6 17.15 -30.64 26.36
CA THR A 6 17.91 -29.53 25.79
C THR A 6 17.03 -28.83 24.75
N GLN A 7 16.43 -27.73 25.16
CA GLN A 7 15.72 -26.80 24.29
C GLN A 7 16.77 -26.10 23.42
N THR A 8 17.27 -26.79 22.38
CA THR A 8 18.13 -26.19 21.36
C THR A 8 17.27 -25.31 20.48
N SER A 9 16.89 -24.14 21.01
CA SER A 9 16.27 -23.09 20.21
C SER A 9 17.30 -22.69 19.15
N ASN A 10 16.96 -22.93 17.89
CA ASN A 10 17.80 -22.59 16.76
C ASN A 10 18.13 -21.09 16.84
N PRO A 11 19.41 -20.69 16.95
CA PRO A 11 19.79 -19.28 17.12
C PRO A 11 19.25 -18.41 15.98
N ASP A 12 19.07 -18.98 14.79
CA ASP A 12 18.48 -18.31 13.63
C ASP A 12 16.99 -18.00 13.83
N GLU A 13 16.23 -18.89 14.46
CA GLU A 13 14.80 -18.68 14.76
C GLU A 13 14.62 -17.61 15.84
N HIS A 14 15.48 -17.59 16.85
CA HIS A 14 15.48 -16.56 17.88
C HIS A 14 15.85 -15.18 17.31
N ALA A 15 16.84 -15.13 16.40
CA ALA A 15 17.21 -13.90 15.71
C ALA A 15 16.08 -13.38 14.80
N VAL A 16 15.38 -14.27 14.08
CA VAL A 16 14.20 -13.91 13.27
C VAL A 16 13.07 -13.37 14.14
N PHE A 17 12.79 -14.01 15.28
CA PHE A 17 11.75 -13.56 16.21
C PHE A 17 12.05 -12.17 16.80
N LEU A 18 13.29 -11.93 17.23
CA LEU A 18 13.72 -10.62 17.73
C LEU A 18 13.64 -9.54 16.65
N THR A 19 14.05 -9.87 15.42
CA THR A 19 13.99 -8.97 14.27
C THR A 19 12.54 -8.62 13.91
N HIS A 20 11.65 -9.61 13.94
CA HIS A 20 10.22 -9.40 13.73
C HIS A 20 9.61 -8.52 14.83
N GLY A 21 9.94 -8.77 16.10
CA GLY A 21 9.48 -7.94 17.22
C GLY A 21 9.93 -6.48 17.11
N ALA A 22 11.20 -6.24 16.74
CA ALA A 22 11.73 -4.90 16.51
C ALA A 22 11.02 -4.18 15.35
N LEU A 23 10.70 -4.91 14.27
CA LEU A 23 9.97 -4.37 13.12
C LEU A 23 8.55 -3.94 13.52
N GLU A 24 7.82 -4.76 14.28
CA GLU A 24 6.46 -4.42 14.72
C GLU A 24 6.44 -3.21 15.66
N ILE A 25 7.42 -3.08 16.54
CA ILE A 25 7.60 -1.88 17.38
C ILE A 25 7.84 -0.65 16.51
N ALA A 26 8.77 -0.72 15.56
CA ALA A 26 9.07 0.38 14.65
C ALA A 26 7.84 0.78 13.82
N ARG A 27 7.04 -0.20 13.37
CA ARG A 27 5.79 0.03 12.64
C ARG A 27 4.75 0.74 13.52
N GLY A 28 4.63 0.34 14.78
CA GLY A 28 3.78 1.00 15.77
C GLY A 28 4.17 2.45 16.03
N GLU A 29 5.47 2.72 16.23
CA GLU A 29 5.99 4.08 16.41
C GLU A 29 5.78 4.95 15.18
N PHE A 30 6.06 4.41 13.99
CA PHE A 30 5.79 5.07 12.73
C PHE A 30 4.31 5.46 12.60
N GLY A 31 3.41 4.51 12.87
CA GLY A 31 1.97 4.76 12.79
C GLY A 31 1.50 5.84 13.75
N ARG A 32 2.02 5.84 14.98
CA ARG A 32 1.75 6.91 15.98
C ARG A 32 2.26 8.26 15.49
N ALA A 33 3.46 8.33 14.96
CA ALA A 33 4.06 9.57 14.48
C ALA A 33 3.28 10.15 13.29
N VAL A 34 2.93 9.31 12.32
CA VAL A 34 2.17 9.72 11.12
C VAL A 34 0.77 10.19 11.49
N THR A 35 0.07 9.44 12.35
CA THR A 35 -1.26 9.85 12.86
C THR A 35 -1.19 11.19 13.58
N LYS A 36 -0.20 11.36 14.47
CA LYS A 36 -0.01 12.61 15.22
C LYS A 36 0.32 13.80 14.32
N LEU A 37 1.07 13.58 13.23
CA LEU A 37 1.33 14.61 12.23
C LEU A 37 0.05 14.97 11.48
N ALA A 38 -0.69 13.96 11.02
CA ALA A 38 -1.91 14.09 10.23
C ALA A 38 -3.04 14.83 10.96
N THR A 39 -3.23 14.61 12.26
CA THR A 39 -4.34 15.19 13.03
C THR A 39 -4.05 16.58 13.60
N ARG A 40 -2.82 17.10 13.47
CA ARG A 40 -2.46 18.42 13.97
C ARG A 40 -2.77 19.51 12.95
N PRO A 41 -3.45 20.61 13.33
CA PRO A 41 -3.61 21.76 12.44
C PRO A 41 -2.25 22.41 12.20
N SER A 42 -1.60 22.06 11.08
CA SER A 42 -0.27 22.51 10.71
C SER A 42 -0.12 22.57 9.19
N ALA A 43 0.78 23.42 8.70
CA ALA A 43 1.11 23.47 7.26
C ALA A 43 1.60 22.11 6.74
N GLN A 44 2.29 21.34 7.59
CA GLN A 44 2.80 20.00 7.26
C GLN A 44 1.68 18.99 7.09
N ALA A 45 0.66 19.00 7.95
CA ALA A 45 -0.52 18.15 7.81
C ALA A 45 -1.33 18.48 6.54
N THR A 46 -1.42 19.75 6.18
CA THR A 46 -2.04 20.18 4.92
C THR A 46 -1.22 19.72 3.71
N ALA A 47 0.10 19.90 3.72
CA ALA A 47 0.97 19.42 2.65
C ALA A 47 0.88 17.89 2.49
N LEU A 48 0.87 17.14 3.60
CA LEU A 48 0.67 15.70 3.58
C LEU A 48 -0.66 15.31 2.93
N ARG A 49 -1.76 15.97 3.30
CA ARG A 49 -3.08 15.74 2.68
C ARG A 49 -3.07 16.02 1.18
N THR A 50 -2.43 17.09 0.73
CA THR A 50 -2.30 17.41 -0.69
C THR A 50 -1.55 16.33 -1.44
N VAL A 51 -0.37 15.91 -0.97
CA VAL A 51 0.43 14.85 -1.60
C VAL A 51 -0.37 13.54 -1.67
N LEU A 52 -1.05 13.19 -0.58
CA LEU A 52 -1.87 11.99 -0.52
C LEU A 52 -3.05 12.04 -1.51
N ALA A 53 -3.70 13.20 -1.65
CA ALA A 53 -4.78 13.40 -2.61
C ALA A 53 -4.29 13.32 -4.07
N GLU A 54 -3.15 13.92 -4.38
CA GLU A 54 -2.52 13.87 -5.71
C GLU A 54 -2.17 12.43 -6.13
N GLN A 55 -1.66 11.64 -5.19
CA GLN A 55 -1.26 10.25 -5.42
C GLN A 55 -2.44 9.27 -5.43
N ALA A 56 -3.59 9.65 -4.88
CA ALA A 56 -4.74 8.75 -4.72
C ALA A 56 -5.26 8.19 -6.06
N ALA A 57 -5.21 8.95 -7.15
CA ALA A 57 -5.67 8.48 -8.46
C ALA A 57 -4.78 7.37 -9.03
N GLU A 58 -3.45 7.58 -9.01
CA GLU A 58 -2.49 6.58 -9.48
C GLU A 58 -2.57 5.31 -8.63
N VAL A 59 -2.60 5.46 -7.30
CA VAL A 59 -2.69 4.31 -6.39
C VAL A 59 -3.98 3.53 -6.57
N ARG A 60 -5.14 4.19 -6.74
CA ARG A 60 -6.41 3.51 -7.03
C ARG A 60 -6.32 2.72 -8.34
N THR A 61 -5.62 3.27 -9.33
CA THR A 61 -5.35 2.58 -10.61
C THR A 61 -4.49 1.34 -10.39
N LEU A 62 -3.38 1.46 -9.64
CA LEU A 62 -2.53 0.31 -9.31
C LEU A 62 -3.30 -0.75 -8.53
N HIS A 63 -4.12 -0.33 -7.57
CA HIS A 63 -4.96 -1.25 -6.81
C HIS A 63 -5.96 -1.97 -7.72
N ALA A 64 -6.69 -1.26 -8.57
CA ALA A 64 -7.62 -1.86 -9.52
C ALA A 64 -6.95 -2.88 -10.44
N LEU A 65 -5.75 -2.58 -10.95
CA LEU A 65 -4.96 -3.53 -11.72
C LEU A 65 -4.53 -4.75 -10.89
N SER A 66 -4.15 -4.55 -9.62
CA SER A 66 -3.73 -5.65 -8.72
C SER A 66 -4.82 -6.68 -8.44
N VAL A 67 -6.09 -6.28 -8.51
CA VAL A 67 -7.26 -7.15 -8.32
C VAL A 67 -7.91 -7.59 -9.64
N GLY A 68 -7.25 -7.32 -10.78
CA GLY A 68 -7.61 -7.90 -12.08
C GLY A 68 -8.41 -7.00 -13.02
N TYR A 69 -8.61 -5.71 -12.73
CA TYR A 69 -9.48 -4.85 -13.55
C TYR A 69 -8.90 -4.38 -14.87
N GLY A 70 -7.60 -4.55 -15.10
CA GLY A 70 -6.96 -4.19 -16.37
C GLY A 70 -7.60 -4.84 -17.61
N TRP A 71 -8.38 -5.90 -17.38
CA TRP A 71 -9.04 -6.72 -18.40
C TRP A 71 -10.53 -6.40 -18.58
N SER A 72 -11.02 -5.36 -17.90
CA SER A 72 -12.43 -4.99 -17.87
C SER A 72 -12.61 -3.51 -18.21
N GLU A 73 -13.76 -3.15 -18.79
CA GLU A 73 -14.10 -1.73 -18.96
C GLU A 73 -14.30 -0.99 -17.63
N ALA A 74 -14.46 -1.72 -16.52
CA ALA A 74 -14.58 -1.13 -15.19
C ALA A 74 -13.32 -0.34 -14.78
N ILE A 75 -12.15 -0.62 -15.39
CA ILE A 75 -10.93 0.15 -15.13
C ILE A 75 -11.13 1.65 -15.43
N HIS A 76 -11.87 1.99 -16.49
CA HIS A 76 -12.14 3.38 -16.89
C HIS A 76 -13.04 4.14 -15.91
N ARG A 77 -13.70 3.45 -14.97
CA ARG A 77 -14.46 4.09 -13.89
C ARG A 77 -13.57 4.62 -12.78
N VAL A 78 -12.32 4.14 -12.70
CA VAL A 78 -11.39 4.44 -11.59
C VAL A 78 -10.04 4.98 -12.04
N THR A 79 -9.74 4.93 -13.34
CA THR A 79 -8.56 5.56 -13.95
C THR A 79 -8.94 6.38 -15.18
N THR A 80 -8.17 7.43 -15.43
CA THR A 80 -8.16 8.14 -16.71
C THR A 80 -6.95 7.70 -17.54
N PRO A 81 -6.93 7.98 -18.86
CA PRO A 81 -5.76 7.73 -19.70
C PRO A 81 -4.49 8.42 -19.17
N GLU A 82 -4.60 9.66 -18.68
CA GLU A 82 -3.46 10.43 -18.17
C GLU A 82 -2.85 9.80 -16.91
N VAL A 83 -3.68 9.20 -16.06
CA VAL A 83 -3.21 8.47 -14.86
C VAL A 83 -2.52 7.17 -15.26
N LEU A 84 -3.04 6.45 -16.26
CA LEU A 84 -2.39 5.25 -16.79
C LEU A 84 -1.06 5.58 -17.46
N ASP A 85 -0.98 6.67 -18.22
CA ASP A 85 0.26 7.08 -18.88
C ASP A 85 1.32 7.50 -17.88
N ARG A 86 0.96 8.27 -16.84
CA ARG A 86 1.86 8.58 -15.73
C ARG A 86 2.35 7.31 -15.02
N ALA A 87 1.44 6.36 -14.76
CA ALA A 87 1.81 5.09 -14.13
C ALA A 87 2.76 4.25 -15.02
N ARG A 88 2.66 4.37 -16.35
CA ARG A 88 3.61 3.77 -17.30
C ARG A 88 4.96 4.49 -17.28
N GLU A 89 4.97 5.81 -17.25
CA GLU A 89 6.20 6.63 -17.13
C GLU A 89 6.98 6.28 -15.85
N HIS A 90 6.27 6.03 -14.74
CA HIS A 90 6.86 5.56 -13.49
C HIS A 90 7.25 4.06 -13.51
N GLY A 91 6.95 3.33 -14.58
CA GLY A 91 7.20 1.89 -14.71
C GLY A 91 6.33 1.01 -13.80
N HIS A 92 5.24 1.56 -13.26
CA HIS A 92 4.29 0.84 -12.42
C HIS A 92 3.34 -0.04 -13.23
N VAL A 93 3.01 0.39 -14.45
CA VAL A 93 2.08 -0.30 -15.36
C VAL A 93 2.78 -0.65 -16.66
N GLY A 94 2.55 -1.87 -17.13
CA GLY A 94 2.95 -2.36 -18.44
C GLY A 94 1.74 -2.72 -19.29
N THR A 95 2.01 -3.30 -20.45
CA THR A 95 1.00 -3.84 -21.35
C THR A 95 1.22 -5.34 -21.51
N ASP A 96 0.17 -6.13 -21.31
CA ASP A 96 0.20 -7.54 -21.64
C ASP A 96 0.27 -7.71 -23.17
N LEU A 97 1.30 -8.42 -23.66
CA LEU A 97 1.55 -8.55 -25.09
C LEU A 97 0.53 -9.46 -25.79
N ALA A 98 -0.11 -10.37 -25.07
CA ALA A 98 -1.11 -11.26 -25.65
C ALA A 98 -2.45 -10.55 -25.89
N THR A 99 -2.77 -9.56 -25.06
CA THR A 99 -4.13 -8.98 -25.03
C THR A 99 -4.19 -7.46 -25.15
N GLY A 100 -3.05 -6.77 -25.07
CA GLY A 100 -2.98 -5.31 -25.12
C GLY A 100 -3.52 -4.63 -23.86
N CYS A 101 -3.90 -5.38 -22.83
CA CYS A 101 -4.47 -4.84 -21.60
C CYS A 101 -3.39 -4.27 -20.67
N PRO A 102 -3.69 -3.20 -19.91
CA PRO A 102 -2.78 -2.70 -18.88
C PRO A 102 -2.64 -3.73 -17.75
N VAL A 103 -1.41 -3.95 -17.30
CA VAL A 103 -1.09 -4.87 -16.21
C VAL A 103 -0.11 -4.23 -15.22
N LEU A 104 -0.24 -4.61 -13.96
CA LEU A 104 0.64 -4.12 -12.90
C LEU A 104 2.02 -4.80 -13.00
N THR A 105 3.09 -4.00 -13.00
CA THR A 105 4.47 -4.55 -13.00
C THR A 105 4.90 -4.94 -11.58
N GLY A 106 6.02 -5.67 -11.46
CA GLY A 106 6.62 -5.92 -10.15
C GLY A 106 7.05 -4.64 -9.40
N THR A 107 7.40 -3.57 -10.13
CA THR A 107 7.67 -2.25 -9.54
C THR A 107 6.38 -1.60 -9.06
N GLY A 108 5.30 -1.68 -9.85
CA GLY A 108 3.98 -1.22 -9.45
C GLY A 108 3.44 -1.94 -8.21
N GLN A 109 3.63 -3.26 -8.12
CA GLN A 109 3.25 -4.04 -6.93
C GLN A 109 3.99 -3.58 -5.68
N ARG A 110 5.30 -3.31 -5.78
CA ARG A 110 6.10 -2.77 -4.67
C ARG A 110 5.66 -1.36 -4.29
N ALA A 111 5.39 -0.51 -5.27
CA ALA A 111 4.90 0.84 -5.04
C ALA A 111 3.56 0.84 -4.31
N LEU A 112 2.61 0.02 -4.77
CA LEU A 112 1.30 -0.19 -4.14
C LEU A 112 1.44 -0.70 -2.69
N SER A 113 2.30 -1.69 -2.46
CA SER A 113 2.53 -2.21 -1.09
C SER A 113 3.09 -1.14 -0.17
N ARG A 114 4.13 -0.42 -0.60
CA ARG A 114 4.75 0.66 0.18
C ARG A 114 3.75 1.76 0.50
N TRP A 115 2.94 2.15 -0.48
CA TRP A 115 1.91 3.15 -0.28
C TRP A 115 0.90 2.67 0.76
N ARG A 116 0.39 1.43 0.63
CA ARG A 116 -0.55 0.84 1.60
C ARG A 116 0.04 0.85 3.01
N ASP A 117 1.31 0.47 3.17
CA ASP A 117 1.98 0.45 4.47
C ASP A 117 2.14 1.86 5.04
N PHE A 118 2.47 2.85 4.19
CA PHE A 118 2.62 4.25 4.58
C PHE A 118 1.31 4.86 5.06
N VAL A 119 0.21 4.64 4.33
CA VAL A 119 -1.07 5.23 4.68
C VAL A 119 -1.84 4.44 5.72
N SER A 120 -1.64 3.12 5.86
CA SER A 120 -2.39 2.22 6.76
C SER A 120 -2.67 2.80 8.17
N PRO A 121 -1.71 3.47 8.83
CA PRO A 121 -1.97 4.12 10.13
C PRO A 121 -3.09 5.18 10.12
N LEU A 122 -3.37 5.77 8.97
CA LEU A 122 -4.40 6.78 8.75
C LEU A 122 -5.77 6.18 8.36
N ARG A 123 -5.88 4.85 8.24
CA ARG A 123 -7.09 4.16 7.73
C ARG A 123 -8.36 4.48 8.50
N ASP A 124 -8.26 4.48 9.82
CA ASP A 124 -9.42 4.62 10.69
C ASP A 124 -9.76 6.10 10.99
N LEU A 125 -9.02 7.04 10.41
CA LEU A 125 -9.29 8.47 10.56
C LEU A 125 -10.38 8.91 9.57
N PRO A 126 -11.49 9.53 10.04
CA PRO A 126 -12.60 9.95 9.17
C PRO A 126 -12.19 10.86 8.01
N GLU A 127 -11.23 11.75 8.24
CA GLU A 127 -10.71 12.70 7.24
C GLU A 127 -10.00 12.00 6.07
N TYR A 128 -9.50 10.79 6.29
CA TYR A 128 -8.74 10.00 5.32
C TYR A 128 -9.56 8.86 4.73
N ALA A 129 -10.75 8.57 5.30
CA ALA A 129 -11.66 7.55 4.80
C ALA A 129 -11.95 7.65 3.28
N PRO A 130 -12.09 8.86 2.67
CA PRO A 130 -12.25 8.96 1.22
C PRO A 130 -11.07 8.45 0.38
N MET A 131 -9.85 8.44 0.95
CA MET A 131 -8.68 7.86 0.28
C MET A 131 -8.67 6.34 0.35
N TRP A 132 -9.38 5.79 1.34
CA TRP A 132 -9.64 4.37 1.54
C TRP A 132 -10.95 3.92 0.93
N LEU A 133 -11.62 4.78 0.16
CA LEU A 133 -12.67 4.33 -0.73
C LEU A 133 -12.03 3.32 -1.66
N PHE A 134 -12.18 2.06 -1.27
CA PHE A 134 -11.85 0.92 -2.08
C PHE A 134 -12.61 1.07 -3.37
N VAL A 135 -12.04 0.52 -4.43
CA VAL A 135 -12.74 0.39 -5.69
C VAL A 135 -13.88 -0.60 -5.48
N HIS A 136 -15.02 -0.12 -5.00
CA HIS A 136 -16.27 -0.87 -4.85
C HIS A 136 -17.18 -0.55 -6.03
N GLY A 137 -17.80 -1.59 -6.57
CA GLY A 137 -18.41 -1.64 -7.92
C GLY A 137 -17.99 -2.88 -8.72
N LEU A 138 -17.51 -3.90 -7.99
CA LEU A 138 -16.68 -5.01 -8.41
C LEU A 138 -16.82 -6.21 -7.46
N ASP A 139 -17.27 -5.96 -6.22
CA ASP A 139 -18.14 -6.85 -5.43
C ASP A 139 -19.62 -6.61 -5.77
N GLY A 140 -19.94 -6.48 -7.07
CA GLY A 140 -21.32 -6.40 -7.57
C GLY A 140 -21.78 -7.77 -8.04
#